data_AF-A0A554JA02-F1
#
_entry.id   AF-A0A554JA02-F1
#
_cell.length_a   1.000
_cell.length_b   1.000
_cell.length_c   1.000
_cell.angle_alpha   90.00
_cell.angle_beta   90.00
_cell.angle_gamma   90.00
#
_symmetry.space_group_name_H-M   'P 1'
#
loop_
_entity.id
_entity.type
_entity.pdbx_description
1 polymer ?
#
loop_
_entity_poly.entity_id
_entity_poly.type
_entity_poly.pdbx_seq_one_letter_code
_entity_poly.pdbx_strand_id
1 'polypeptide(L)'
;MPHIPEQKLNELYNTKKISVPEISNLLGCSENKVNYWLKKYHIKKRSISEAIYIKRNPKGDPFLFKKPSNMDEAFLFGMGLGLYWGEGTKSNKVSVRLGNTNPELIKKFLEFLFRIYGIKKEKLRFGLQIFSDMKAREAQNYWVKKLNVPASLFQKVIITPARGLGNYRNKTKFGVLTIYYHNKKLRDLICSELEKL
;
A
#
# COMPACT_ATOMS: atom_id res chain seq x y z
N MET A 1 12.40 -16.86 -39.96
CA MET A 1 11.57 -16.04 -39.04
C MET A 1 12.20 -14.66 -38.90
N PRO A 2 11.46 -13.54 -38.97
CA PRO A 2 12.05 -12.22 -38.77
C PRO A 2 12.59 -12.09 -37.35
N HIS A 3 13.85 -11.72 -37.21
CA HIS A 3 14.55 -11.57 -35.95
C HIS A 3 14.02 -10.36 -35.16
N ILE A 4 13.84 -10.50 -33.84
CA ILE A 4 13.56 -9.36 -32.95
C ILE A 4 14.85 -9.12 -32.16
N PRO A 5 15.57 -8.02 -32.35
CA PRO A 5 16.81 -7.75 -31.62
C PRO A 5 16.57 -7.72 -30.11
N GLU A 6 17.50 -8.28 -29.34
CA GLU A 6 17.42 -8.35 -27.87
C GLU A 6 17.28 -6.95 -27.23
N GLN A 7 18.08 -5.99 -27.69
CA GLN A 7 18.03 -4.61 -27.21
C GLN A 7 16.63 -4.02 -27.42
N LYS A 8 16.01 -4.28 -28.57
CA LYS A 8 14.67 -3.79 -28.88
C LYS A 8 13.62 -4.43 -28.00
N LEU A 9 13.70 -5.74 -27.78
CA LEU A 9 12.76 -6.46 -26.93
C LEU A 9 12.89 -6.03 -25.47
N ASN A 10 14.11 -5.80 -24.98
CA ASN A 10 14.37 -5.23 -23.65
C ASN A 10 13.83 -3.80 -23.52
N GLU A 11 14.04 -2.94 -24.51
CA GLU A 11 13.51 -1.58 -24.54
C GLU A 11 11.97 -1.58 -24.43
N LEU A 12 11.29 -2.38 -25.26
CA LEU A 12 9.82 -2.45 -25.26
C LEU A 12 9.27 -3.10 -23.98
N TYR A 13 9.84 -4.24 -23.58
CA TYR A 13 9.34 -5.04 -22.47
C TYR A 13 9.78 -4.48 -21.12
N ASN A 14 11.07 -4.32 -20.87
CA ASN A 14 11.59 -3.95 -19.55
C ASN A 14 11.56 -2.44 -19.29
N THR A 15 11.92 -1.62 -20.28
CA THR A 15 11.99 -0.17 -20.11
C THR A 15 10.62 0.47 -20.26
N LYS A 16 9.97 0.27 -21.41
CA LYS A 16 8.67 0.87 -21.74
C LYS A 16 7.47 0.13 -21.11
N LYS A 17 7.71 -1.02 -20.48
CA LYS A 17 6.69 -1.83 -19.77
C LYS A 17 5.49 -2.26 -20.64
N ILE A 18 5.70 -2.39 -21.95
CA ILE A 18 4.67 -2.79 -22.92
C ILE A 18 4.38 -4.28 -22.77
N SER A 19 3.11 -4.67 -22.88
CA SER A 19 2.66 -6.07 -22.77
C SER A 19 3.00 -6.91 -24.02
N VAL A 20 3.00 -8.23 -23.89
CA VAL A 20 3.26 -9.13 -25.03
C VAL A 20 2.26 -8.91 -26.18
N PRO A 21 0.94 -8.80 -25.94
CA PRO A 21 -0.03 -8.51 -27.01
C PRO A 21 0.22 -7.16 -27.70
N GLU A 22 0.62 -6.13 -26.95
CA GLU A 22 0.93 -4.82 -27.54
C GLU A 22 2.23 -4.87 -28.35
N ILE A 23 3.26 -5.59 -27.90
CA ILE A 23 4.51 -5.80 -28.65
C ILE A 23 4.23 -6.59 -29.94
N SER A 24 3.38 -7.62 -29.87
CA SER A 24 3.04 -8.43 -31.03
C SER A 24 2.34 -7.60 -32.10
N ASN A 25 1.40 -6.74 -31.69
CA ASN A 25 0.73 -5.79 -32.58
C ASN A 25 1.69 -4.74 -33.14
N LEU A 26 2.55 -4.16 -32.30
CA LEU A 26 3.54 -3.14 -32.69
C LEU A 26 4.55 -3.66 -33.72
N LEU A 27 4.96 -4.93 -33.59
CA LEU A 27 5.95 -5.56 -34.45
C LEU A 27 5.34 -6.41 -35.58
N GLY A 28 4.01 -6.39 -35.75
CA GLY A 28 3.31 -7.16 -36.78
C GLY A 28 3.60 -8.66 -36.72
N CYS A 29 3.63 -9.26 -35.52
CA CYS A 29 3.95 -10.66 -35.34
C CYS A 29 3.08 -11.35 -34.27
N SER A 30 3.19 -12.67 -34.12
CA SER A 30 2.40 -13.41 -33.13
C SER A 30 2.94 -13.25 -31.70
N GLU A 31 2.06 -13.31 -30.70
CA GLU A 31 2.47 -13.33 -29.28
C GLU A 31 3.44 -14.48 -28.97
N ASN A 32 3.24 -15.63 -29.60
CA ASN A 32 4.15 -16.78 -29.49
C ASN A 32 5.57 -16.44 -29.93
N LYS A 33 5.72 -15.62 -30.97
CA LYS A 33 7.03 -15.16 -31.44
C LYS A 33 7.70 -14.24 -30.42
N VAL A 34 6.96 -13.31 -29.84
CA VAL A 34 7.47 -12.45 -28.75
C VAL A 34 7.88 -13.29 -27.55
N ASN A 35 7.03 -14.24 -27.14
CA ASN A 35 7.31 -15.16 -26.04
C ASN A 35 8.55 -16.04 -26.30
N TYR A 36 8.75 -16.51 -27.53
CA TYR A 36 9.93 -17.25 -27.95
C TYR A 36 11.20 -16.43 -27.70
N TRP A 37 11.23 -15.17 -28.16
CA TRP A 37 12.40 -14.31 -27.99
C TRP A 37 12.62 -13.88 -26.54
N LEU A 38 11.56 -13.64 -25.76
CA LEU A 38 11.70 -13.41 -24.31
C LEU A 38 12.40 -14.59 -23.63
N LYS A 39 12.00 -15.82 -23.97
CA LYS A 39 12.64 -17.03 -23.45
C LYS A 39 14.09 -17.17 -23.93
N LYS A 40 14.33 -16.94 -25.22
CA LYS A 40 15.65 -17.09 -25.86
C LYS A 40 16.69 -16.09 -25.32
N TYR A 41 16.26 -14.88 -24.97
CA TYR A 41 17.12 -13.85 -24.37
C TYR A 41 17.10 -13.89 -22.83
N HIS A 42 16.52 -14.93 -22.22
CA HIS A 42 16.41 -15.04 -20.76
C HIS A 42 15.75 -13.81 -20.08
N ILE A 43 14.89 -13.11 -20.80
CA ILE A 43 14.13 -11.97 -20.27
C ILE A 43 13.01 -12.53 -19.39
N LYS A 44 13.14 -12.33 -18.08
CA LYS A 44 12.15 -12.81 -17.10
C LYS A 44 10.77 -12.23 -17.41
N LYS A 45 9.80 -13.11 -17.66
CA LYS A 45 8.42 -12.68 -17.87
C LYS A 45 7.83 -12.14 -16.57
N ARG A 46 7.14 -11.00 -16.67
CA ARG A 46 6.29 -10.48 -15.60
C ARG A 46 5.11 -11.40 -15.36
N SER A 47 4.64 -11.43 -14.11
CA SER A 47 3.40 -12.12 -13.77
C SER A 47 2.18 -11.40 -14.35
N ILE A 48 1.04 -12.10 -14.44
CA ILE A 48 -0.25 -11.49 -14.82
C ILE A 48 -0.60 -10.33 -13.88
N SER A 49 -0.42 -10.53 -12.57
CA SER A 49 -0.67 -9.51 -11.55
C SER A 49 0.18 -8.26 -11.75
N GLU A 50 1.45 -8.43 -12.15
CA GLU A 50 2.34 -7.31 -12.45
C GLU A 50 1.93 -6.58 -13.73
N ALA A 51 1.54 -7.30 -14.78
CA ALA A 51 1.02 -6.70 -16.01
C ALA A 51 -0.26 -5.88 -15.75
N ILE A 52 -1.21 -6.43 -14.98
CA ILE A 52 -2.43 -5.72 -14.56
C ILE A 52 -2.09 -4.49 -13.72
N TYR A 53 -1.14 -4.62 -12.80
CA TYR A 53 -0.70 -3.51 -11.96
C TYR A 53 -0.12 -2.37 -12.78
N ILE A 54 0.77 -2.66 -13.74
CA ILE A 54 1.35 -1.66 -14.65
C ILE A 54 0.24 -0.98 -15.46
N LYS A 55 -0.70 -1.76 -16.02
CA LYS A 55 -1.84 -1.21 -16.79
C LYS A 55 -2.71 -0.27 -15.95
N ARG A 56 -2.90 -0.57 -14.65
CA ARG A 56 -3.66 0.28 -13.71
C ARG A 56 -2.87 1.50 -13.21
N ASN A 57 -1.55 1.49 -13.39
CA ASN A 57 -0.63 2.52 -12.90
C ASN A 57 0.32 2.99 -14.02
N PRO A 58 -0.20 3.60 -15.12
CA PRO A 58 0.60 3.96 -16.29
C PRO A 58 1.68 5.01 -16.00
N LYS A 59 1.53 5.79 -14.92
CA LYS A 59 2.50 6.78 -14.46
C LYS A 59 3.52 6.23 -13.44
N GLY A 60 3.57 4.90 -13.27
CA GLY A 60 4.38 4.24 -12.24
C GLY A 60 3.66 4.12 -10.90
N ASP A 61 4.41 3.73 -9.87
CA ASP A 61 3.83 3.47 -8.55
C ASP A 61 3.14 4.72 -7.97
N PRO A 62 1.98 4.59 -7.30
CA PRO A 62 1.29 5.71 -6.66
C PRO A 62 1.94 6.12 -5.32
N PHE A 63 3.12 5.58 -5.04
CA PHE A 63 3.96 5.83 -3.87
C PHE A 63 5.41 5.91 -4.36
N LEU A 64 6.26 6.55 -3.57
CA LEU A 64 7.70 6.57 -3.77
C LEU A 64 8.35 5.64 -2.75
N PHE A 65 9.55 5.14 -3.01
CA PHE A 65 10.36 4.58 -1.95
C PHE A 65 11.75 5.16 -2.05
N LYS A 66 12.11 5.92 -1.03
CA LYS A 66 13.46 6.45 -0.86
C LYS A 66 14.04 5.80 0.39
N LYS A 67 15.23 5.21 0.27
CA LYS A 67 15.97 4.80 1.46
C LYS A 67 16.31 6.03 2.30
N PRO A 68 16.26 5.92 3.64
CA PRO A 68 16.66 7.01 4.52
C PRO A 68 18.04 7.57 4.16
N SER A 69 18.14 8.89 4.11
CA SER A 69 19.36 9.62 3.70
C SER A 69 19.97 10.48 4.82
N ASN A 70 19.26 10.62 5.95
CA ASN A 70 19.71 11.32 7.14
C ASN A 70 19.16 10.64 8.41
N MET A 71 19.63 11.09 9.57
CA MET A 71 19.27 10.49 10.86
C MET A 71 17.77 10.57 11.16
N ASP A 72 17.11 11.68 10.82
CA ASP A 72 15.68 11.85 11.05
C ASP A 72 14.84 10.86 10.22
N GLU A 73 15.18 10.71 8.94
CA GLU A 73 14.55 9.72 8.06
C GLU A 73 14.84 8.30 8.54
N ALA A 74 16.05 8.01 9.03
CA ALA A 74 16.43 6.68 9.50
C ALA A 74 15.69 6.31 10.79
N PHE A 75 15.58 7.26 11.72
CA PHE A 75 14.78 7.11 12.94
C PHE A 75 13.30 6.90 12.62
N LEU A 76 12.72 7.73 11.75
CA LEU A 76 11.32 7.58 11.33
C LEU A 76 11.09 6.25 10.60
N PHE A 77 12.06 5.81 9.79
CA PHE A 77 11.99 4.53 9.08
C PHE A 77 11.97 3.36 10.06
N GLY A 78 12.93 3.30 11.00
CA GLY A 78 12.99 2.27 12.04
C GLY A 78 11.75 2.28 12.93
N MET A 79 11.31 3.45 13.39
CA MET A 79 10.08 3.60 14.17
C MET A 79 8.85 3.12 13.39
N GLY A 80 8.70 3.52 12.12
CA GLY A 80 7.57 3.13 11.28
C GLY A 80 7.53 1.63 11.00
N LEU A 81 8.70 1.01 10.77
CA LEU A 81 8.83 -0.44 10.68
C LEU A 81 8.43 -1.10 12.01
N GLY A 82 8.96 -0.65 13.14
CA GLY A 82 8.60 -1.15 14.48
C GLY A 82 7.11 -1.05 14.79
N LEU A 83 6.48 0.09 14.48
CA LEU A 83 5.03 0.28 14.60
C LEU A 83 4.27 -0.71 13.71
N TYR A 84 4.68 -0.88 12.45
CA TYR A 84 4.05 -1.85 11.58
C TYR A 84 4.29 -3.29 12.06
N TRP A 85 5.41 -3.56 12.71
CA TRP A 85 5.72 -4.87 13.29
C TRP A 85 4.77 -5.22 14.43
N GLY A 86 4.61 -4.31 15.40
CA GLY A 86 3.77 -4.52 16.58
C GLY A 86 2.27 -4.36 16.34
N GLU A 87 1.85 -3.37 15.54
CA GLU A 87 0.45 -2.96 15.40
C GLU A 87 -0.12 -3.22 13.99
N GLY A 88 0.73 -3.59 13.03
CA GLY A 88 0.34 -3.77 11.63
C GLY A 88 -0.35 -5.10 11.36
N THR A 89 -1.41 -5.09 10.54
CA THR A 89 -2.09 -6.33 10.12
C THR A 89 -1.35 -7.01 8.96
N LYS A 90 -0.54 -8.03 9.27
CA LYS A 90 0.29 -8.74 8.27
C LYS A 90 -0.46 -9.86 7.53
N SER A 91 -1.50 -10.43 8.14
CA SER A 91 -2.33 -11.49 7.55
C SER A 91 -3.02 -11.03 6.25
N ASN A 92 -3.30 -9.73 6.12
CA ASN A 92 -3.80 -9.16 4.88
C ASN A 92 -2.68 -9.04 3.83
N LYS A 93 -2.87 -9.69 2.68
CA LYS A 93 -1.86 -9.75 1.60
C LYS A 93 -1.95 -8.64 0.55
N VAL A 94 -2.81 -7.64 0.74
CA VAL A 94 -3.15 -6.66 -0.31
C VAL A 94 -3.07 -5.19 0.12
N SER A 95 -2.95 -4.91 1.41
CA SER A 95 -2.96 -3.54 1.92
C SER A 95 -2.07 -3.38 3.15
N VAL A 96 -1.48 -2.20 3.28
CA VAL A 96 -0.85 -1.76 4.53
C VAL A 96 -1.97 -1.37 5.48
N ARG A 97 -2.03 -2.00 6.65
CA ARG A 97 -3.02 -1.71 7.68
C ARG A 97 -2.37 -1.60 9.03
N LEU A 98 -2.78 -0.60 9.80
CA LEU A 98 -2.40 -0.43 11.20
C LEU A 98 -3.59 0.17 11.93
N GLY A 99 -4.01 -0.48 13.02
CA GLY A 99 -5.16 -0.08 13.82
C GLY A 99 -4.74 0.23 15.25
N ASN A 100 -5.17 1.36 15.80
CA ASN A 100 -4.86 1.71 17.18
C ASN A 100 -5.88 2.74 17.74
N THR A 101 -5.98 2.85 19.07
CA THR A 101 -6.80 3.87 19.73
C THR A 101 -6.01 5.14 20.05
N ASN A 102 -4.68 5.06 20.11
CA ASN A 102 -3.81 6.19 20.40
C ASN A 102 -3.62 7.06 19.13
N PRO A 103 -4.08 8.31 19.13
CA PRO A 103 -3.99 9.17 17.96
C PRO A 103 -2.57 9.59 17.60
N GLU A 104 -1.65 9.68 18.56
CA GLU A 104 -0.27 10.07 18.28
C GLU A 104 0.50 8.92 17.59
N LEU A 105 0.18 7.66 17.93
CA LEU A 105 0.69 6.48 17.22
C LEU A 105 0.21 6.46 15.76
N ILE A 106 -1.10 6.66 15.55
CA ILE A 106 -1.69 6.77 14.21
C ILE A 106 -1.01 7.88 13.40
N LYS A 107 -0.82 9.06 13.98
CA LYS A 107 -0.14 10.18 13.30
C LYS A 107 1.30 9.85 12.94
N LYS A 108 2.06 9.21 13.84
CA LYS A 108 3.45 8.81 13.56
C LYS A 108 3.53 7.78 12.44
N PHE A 109 2.58 6.85 12.38
CA PHE A 109 2.52 5.93 11.26
C PHE A 109 2.14 6.62 9.95
N LEU A 110 1.21 7.58 9.97
CA LEU A 110 0.92 8.40 8.78
C LEU A 110 2.13 9.22 8.33
N GLU A 111 2.87 9.82 9.27
CA GLU A 111 4.12 10.55 8.99
C GLU A 111 5.13 9.65 8.27
N PHE A 112 5.32 8.42 8.76
CA PHE A 112 6.14 7.40 8.11
C PHE A 112 5.69 7.12 6.68
N LEU A 113 4.40 6.86 6.46
CA LEU A 113 3.85 6.60 5.13
C LEU A 113 4.01 7.79 4.17
N PHE A 114 3.85 9.02 4.66
CA PHE A 114 3.97 10.22 3.83
C PHE A 114 5.42 10.57 3.51
N ARG A 115 6.32 10.54 4.50
CA ARG A 115 7.70 11.00 4.33
C ARG A 115 8.59 9.95 3.69
N ILE A 116 8.49 8.68 4.10
CA ILE A 116 9.33 7.60 3.56
C ILE A 116 8.76 7.09 2.24
N TYR A 117 7.43 6.92 2.18
CA TYR A 117 6.78 6.30 1.02
C TYR A 117 6.07 7.29 0.08
N GLY A 118 6.12 8.60 0.34
CA GLY A 118 5.54 9.60 -0.56
C GLY A 118 4.06 9.37 -0.86
N ILE A 119 3.32 8.70 0.03
CA ILE A 119 1.91 8.38 -0.21
C ILE A 119 1.10 9.66 -0.21
N LYS A 120 0.12 9.75 -1.10
CA LYS A 120 -0.85 10.85 -1.09
C LYS A 120 -2.04 10.53 -0.18
N LYS A 121 -2.44 11.50 0.62
CA LYS A 121 -3.49 11.38 1.64
C LYS A 121 -4.83 10.88 1.08
N GLU A 122 -5.20 11.30 -0.12
CA GLU A 122 -6.43 10.90 -0.81
C GLU A 122 -6.49 9.41 -1.19
N LYS A 123 -5.34 8.72 -1.19
CA LYS A 123 -5.24 7.27 -1.42
C LYS A 123 -5.46 6.45 -0.15
N LEU A 124 -5.47 7.08 1.02
CA LEU A 124 -5.79 6.42 2.28
C LEU A 124 -7.29 6.22 2.44
N ARG A 125 -7.65 5.18 3.18
CA ARG A 125 -8.97 5.01 3.77
C ARG A 125 -8.83 4.78 5.26
N PHE A 126 -9.85 5.17 6.00
CA PHE A 126 -9.90 4.98 7.45
C PHE A 126 -11.08 4.10 7.80
N GLY A 127 -10.83 3.01 8.51
CA GLY A 127 -11.88 2.23 9.17
C GLY A 127 -12.00 2.70 10.60
N LEU A 128 -13.22 2.74 11.11
CA LEU A 128 -13.50 3.07 12.49
C LEU A 128 -14.37 1.97 13.07
N GLN A 129 -13.87 1.33 14.13
CA GLN A 129 -14.62 0.36 14.90
C GLN A 129 -14.94 0.94 16.28
N ILE A 130 -16.21 0.92 16.65
CA ILE A 130 -16.71 1.42 17.94
C ILE A 130 -17.52 0.34 18.66
N PHE A 131 -17.81 0.57 19.93
CA PHE A 131 -18.75 -0.26 20.68
C PHE A 131 -20.17 0.31 20.62
N SER A 132 -21.18 -0.53 20.87
CA SER A 132 -22.61 -0.17 20.77
C SER A 132 -23.07 0.90 21.76
N ASP A 133 -22.31 1.14 22.82
CA ASP A 133 -22.53 2.22 23.80
C ASP A 133 -21.89 3.56 23.37
N MET A 134 -21.27 3.63 22.19
CA MET A 134 -20.64 4.83 21.65
C MET A 134 -21.45 5.45 20.51
N LYS A 135 -21.32 6.76 20.35
CA LYS A 135 -21.94 7.49 19.24
C LYS A 135 -21.01 7.58 18.05
N ALA A 136 -21.38 6.92 16.95
CA ALA A 136 -20.56 6.85 15.73
C ALA A 136 -20.15 8.22 15.18
N ARG A 137 -21.08 9.18 15.15
CA ARG A 137 -20.81 10.53 14.64
C ARG A 137 -19.79 11.28 15.49
N GLU A 138 -19.85 11.15 16.82
CA GLU A 138 -18.90 11.80 17.72
C GLU A 138 -17.50 11.20 17.59
N ALA A 139 -17.39 9.87 17.53
CA ALA A 139 -16.13 9.16 17.33
C ALA A 139 -15.49 9.51 15.97
N GLN A 140 -16.27 9.51 14.89
CA GLN A 140 -15.77 9.88 13.57
C GLN A 140 -15.32 11.34 13.52
N ASN A 141 -16.11 12.28 14.06
CA ASN A 141 -15.76 13.70 14.12
C ASN A 141 -14.46 13.96 14.89
N TYR A 142 -14.26 13.22 16.00
CA TYR A 142 -13.00 13.26 16.74
C TYR A 142 -11.81 12.92 15.84
N TRP A 143 -11.86 11.80 15.13
CA TRP A 143 -10.76 11.36 14.26
C TRP A 143 -10.54 12.25 13.04
N VAL A 144 -11.62 12.74 12.42
CA VAL A 144 -11.58 13.74 11.35
C VAL A 144 -10.81 14.98 11.80
N LYS A 145 -11.15 15.53 12.97
CA LYS A 145 -10.47 16.70 13.53
C LYS A 145 -9.02 16.38 13.92
N LYS A 146 -8.80 15.25 14.59
CA LYS A 146 -7.48 14.86 15.13
C LYS A 146 -6.45 14.58 14.05
N LEU A 147 -6.88 14.05 12.89
CA LEU A 147 -6.02 13.76 11.74
C LEU A 147 -6.09 14.83 10.64
N ASN A 148 -6.96 15.82 10.81
CA ASN A 148 -7.24 16.87 9.82
C ASN A 148 -7.57 16.29 8.43
N VAL A 149 -8.37 15.22 8.34
CA VAL A 149 -8.71 14.54 7.08
C VAL A 149 -10.21 14.68 6.77
N PRO A 150 -10.63 14.74 5.49
CA PRO A 150 -12.05 14.82 5.19
C PRO A 150 -12.77 13.51 5.57
N ALA A 151 -14.00 13.64 6.06
CA ALA A 151 -14.84 12.50 6.46
C ALA A 151 -15.10 11.50 5.32
N SER A 152 -15.00 11.94 4.06
CA SER A 152 -15.15 11.10 2.86
C SER A 152 -14.07 10.01 2.70
N LEU A 153 -12.95 10.11 3.44
CA LEU A 153 -11.94 9.06 3.47
C LEU A 153 -12.28 7.93 4.46
N PHE A 154 -13.29 8.11 5.32
CA PHE A 154 -13.73 7.09 6.24
C PHE A 154 -14.68 6.10 5.56
N GLN A 155 -14.48 4.83 5.85
CA GLN A 155 -15.39 3.75 5.50
C GLN A 155 -16.58 3.73 6.47
N LYS A 156 -17.58 2.88 6.19
CA LYS A 156 -18.69 2.64 7.10
C LYS A 156 -18.17 2.26 8.49
N VAL A 157 -18.65 2.95 9.51
CA VAL A 157 -18.30 2.65 10.92
C VAL A 157 -18.82 1.26 11.29
N ILE A 158 -17.94 0.45 11.88
CA ILE A 158 -18.27 -0.89 12.36
C ILE A 158 -18.67 -0.78 13.84
N ILE A 159 -19.85 -1.27 14.19
CA ILE A 159 -20.36 -1.27 15.56
C ILE A 159 -20.25 -2.68 16.12
N THR A 160 -19.53 -2.84 17.22
CA THR A 160 -19.37 -4.11 17.95
C THR A 160 -20.19 -4.06 19.23
N PRO A 161 -20.92 -5.13 19.62
CA PRO A 161 -21.63 -5.16 20.89
C PRO A 161 -20.68 -4.93 22.08
N ALA A 162 -21.08 -4.06 23.01
CA ALA A 162 -20.34 -3.85 24.24
C ALA A 162 -20.41 -5.11 25.13
N ARG A 163 -19.26 -5.68 25.49
CA ARG A 163 -19.17 -6.81 26.42
C ARG A 163 -19.01 -6.29 27.86
N GLY A 164 -20.14 -5.87 28.46
CA GLY A 164 -20.21 -5.47 29.88
C GLY A 164 -19.37 -4.24 30.28
N LEU A 165 -19.39 -3.91 31.57
CA LEU A 165 -18.59 -2.87 32.22
C LEU A 165 -17.11 -3.30 32.31
N GLY A 166 -16.44 -3.47 31.18
CA GLY A 166 -14.99 -3.70 31.16
C GLY A 166 -14.22 -2.44 31.56
N ASN A 167 -13.08 -2.62 32.26
CA ASN A 167 -12.16 -1.54 32.71
C ASN A 167 -11.52 -0.70 31.57
N TYR A 168 -11.92 -0.91 30.31
CA TYR A 168 -11.32 -0.34 29.11
C TYR A 168 -11.90 1.03 28.69
N ARG A 169 -12.85 1.59 29.45
CA ARG A 169 -13.60 2.81 29.06
C ARG A 169 -12.74 4.04 28.74
N ASN A 170 -11.57 4.18 29.36
CA ASN A 170 -10.70 5.35 29.10
C ASN A 170 -9.85 5.22 27.83
N LYS A 171 -9.49 4.00 27.39
CA LYS A 171 -8.57 3.79 26.24
C LYS A 171 -9.28 3.80 24.88
N THR A 172 -10.60 3.63 24.83
CA THR A 172 -11.38 3.43 23.59
C THR A 172 -12.49 4.47 23.39
N LYS A 173 -12.44 5.64 24.05
CA LYS A 173 -13.51 6.67 24.00
C LYS A 173 -14.02 7.01 22.58
N PHE A 174 -13.14 6.94 21.59
CA PHE A 174 -13.45 7.24 20.19
C PHE A 174 -13.22 6.04 19.26
N GLY A 175 -13.25 4.82 19.80
CA GLY A 175 -13.04 3.59 19.04
C GLY A 175 -11.61 3.33 18.59
N VAL A 176 -11.44 2.26 17.82
CA VAL A 176 -10.19 1.87 17.17
C VAL A 176 -10.21 2.41 15.75
N LEU A 177 -9.23 3.24 15.41
CA LEU A 177 -9.04 3.71 14.04
C LEU A 177 -8.03 2.81 13.35
N THR A 178 -8.37 2.35 12.14
CA THR A 178 -7.47 1.60 11.27
C THR A 178 -7.17 2.39 10.01
N ILE A 179 -5.89 2.59 9.73
CA ILE A 179 -5.39 3.13 8.46
C ILE A 179 -5.41 2.01 7.43
N TYR A 180 -5.88 2.31 6.22
CA TYR A 180 -5.83 1.41 5.07
C TYR A 180 -5.14 2.10 3.91
N TYR A 181 -4.09 1.47 3.38
CA TYR A 181 -3.53 1.80 2.09
C TYR A 181 -3.55 0.56 1.18
N HIS A 182 -4.44 0.58 0.18
CA HIS A 182 -4.67 -0.56 -0.71
C HIS A 182 -3.64 -0.63 -1.83
N ASN A 183 -2.44 -1.09 -1.49
CA ASN A 183 -1.39 -1.38 -2.46
C ASN A 183 -0.56 -2.58 -2.00
N LYS A 184 -0.71 -3.73 -2.69
CA LYS A 184 0.04 -4.95 -2.41
C LYS A 184 1.54 -4.74 -2.54
N LYS A 185 1.99 -4.02 -3.57
CA LYS A 185 3.42 -3.80 -3.83
C LYS A 185 4.09 -3.04 -2.69
N LEU A 186 3.47 -1.96 -2.19
CA LEU A 186 3.99 -1.25 -1.03
C LEU A 186 3.97 -2.11 0.24
N ARG A 187 2.87 -2.85 0.47
CA ARG A 187 2.77 -3.76 1.61
C ARG A 187 3.89 -4.80 1.61
N ASP A 188 4.14 -5.43 0.46
CA ASP A 188 5.19 -6.43 0.30
C ASP A 188 6.58 -5.81 0.49
N LEU A 189 6.79 -4.58 0.01
CA LEU A 189 8.02 -3.83 0.23
C LEU A 189 8.27 -3.61 1.74
N ILE A 190 7.29 -3.08 2.48
CA ILE A 190 7.42 -2.88 3.94
C ILE A 190 7.69 -4.21 4.66
N CYS A 191 7.01 -5.29 4.28
CA CYS A 191 7.26 -6.61 4.84
C CYS A 191 8.68 -7.12 4.54
N SER A 192 9.18 -6.93 3.32
CA SER A 192 10.55 -7.31 2.96
C SER A 192 11.61 -6.49 3.70
N GLU A 193 11.35 -5.20 3.99
CA GLU A 193 12.26 -4.40 4.81
C GLU A 193 12.26 -4.87 6.28
N LEU A 194 11.11 -5.34 6.81
CA LEU A 194 11.04 -5.93 8.14
C LEU A 194 11.82 -7.25 8.25
N GLU A 195 11.83 -8.08 7.21
CA GLU A 195 12.55 -9.37 7.19
C GLU A 195 14.08 -9.19 7.16
N LYS A 196 14.58 -7.98 6.92
CA LYS A 196 16.02 -7.66 6.90
C LYS A 196 16.55 -7.13 8.23
N LEU A 197 15.66 -6.85 9.20
CA LEU A 197 16.02 -6.45 10.56
C LEU A 197 16.37 -7.68 11.39
#